data_AF-A0A812NFW1-F1
#
_entry.id   AF-A0A812NFW1-F1
#
_cell.length_a   1.000
_cell.length_b   1.000
_cell.length_c   1.000
_cell.angle_alpha   90.00
_cell.angle_beta   90.00
_cell.angle_gamma   90.00
#
_symmetry.space_group_name_H-M   'P 1'
#
loop_
_entity.id
_entity.type
_entity.pdbx_description
1 polymer ?
#
loop_
_entity_poly.entity_id
_entity_poly.type
_entity_poly.pdbx_seq_one_letter_code
_entity_poly.pdbx_strand_id
1 'polypeptide(L)'
;MCFADQLWYLVSTLIAWAYFSEEGKDSPVLRRPSWAPVWLLRGARRWYRAFTFCLAGLGLLLATELVGVFWLRAAYGLCVFLADFVAFAAYGGHTGFVFFYTALAMLLPPGSTRSGVLRLIVAHQLGSPAVNKLQTGGWKWLDPSTLESHIRFARERELPFKPHCVVEPPWIRRPGMMDLCLRHPWLLALMHWAGLATQLLVVLACLLGGQVALSWACAAACSFHVLAAPLLGIVFPFSIPCYMLALLPSSAHDVSCLRSFPALVTALLLGTTTFFATEDWPLNGLAVFPYNAEQMKVLQSIFGRYLLAHSEGEPRASGICLTELCVSICPANLYPCHLKALGGGSFGDSAEFLLSNEVAAKLSEWLRHTRRFIDERADGQPGRCFDDVVVAEISSESARLGA
;
A
#
# COMPACT_ATOMS: atom_id res chain seq x y z
N MET A 1 16.10 -6.74 30.61
CA MET A 1 15.06 -7.11 29.62
C MET A 1 14.39 -5.84 29.13
N CYS A 2 13.91 -5.80 27.88
CA CYS A 2 13.53 -4.54 27.22
C CYS A 2 12.03 -4.29 27.37
N PHE A 3 11.63 -3.41 28.29
CA PHE A 3 10.25 -2.94 28.46
C PHE A 3 9.64 -2.41 27.15
N ALA A 4 10.45 -1.81 26.28
CA ALA A 4 10.00 -1.31 24.99
C ALA A 4 9.54 -2.43 24.05
N ASP A 5 10.15 -3.62 24.11
CA ASP A 5 9.73 -4.76 23.29
C ASP A 5 8.36 -5.28 23.74
N GLN A 6 8.17 -5.44 25.05
CA GLN A 6 6.90 -5.87 25.64
C GLN A 6 5.77 -4.90 25.29
N LEU A 7 6.04 -3.59 25.43
CA LEU A 7 5.09 -2.54 25.07
C LEU A 7 4.77 -2.55 23.56
N TRP A 8 5.77 -2.79 22.70
CA TRP A 8 5.54 -2.91 21.25
C TRP A 8 4.61 -4.08 20.92
N TYR A 9 4.83 -5.25 21.52
CA TYR A 9 3.95 -6.41 21.31
C TYR A 9 2.53 -6.09 21.80
N LEU A 10 2.38 -5.50 22.98
CA LEU A 10 1.06 -5.12 23.50
C LEU A 10 0.34 -4.15 22.57
N VAL A 11 0.96 -3.02 22.25
CA VAL A 11 0.35 -1.95 21.43
C VAL A 11 0.05 -2.44 20.02
N SER A 12 1.03 -3.07 19.36
CA SER A 12 0.85 -3.54 17.98
C SER A 12 -0.18 -4.66 17.89
N THR A 13 -0.29 -5.51 18.93
CA THR A 13 -1.32 -6.56 18.99
C THR A 13 -2.71 -5.98 19.17
N LEU A 14 -2.89 -4.97 20.03
CA LEU A 14 -4.17 -4.29 20.21
C LEU A 14 -4.62 -3.61 18.92
N ILE A 15 -3.68 -2.92 18.25
CA ILE A 15 -3.94 -2.30 16.94
C ILE A 15 -4.27 -3.37 15.90
N ALA A 16 -3.49 -4.45 15.82
CA ALA A 16 -3.71 -5.54 14.87
C ALA A 16 -5.05 -6.24 15.12
N TRP A 17 -5.44 -6.43 16.38
CA TRP A 17 -6.74 -6.98 16.71
C TRP A 17 -7.86 -6.06 16.24
N ALA A 18 -7.81 -4.76 16.54
CA ALA A 18 -8.81 -3.81 16.06
C ALA A 18 -8.89 -3.78 14.53
N TYR A 19 -7.72 -3.71 13.88
CA TYR A 19 -7.58 -3.64 12.43
C TYR A 19 -8.10 -4.90 11.74
N PHE A 20 -7.60 -6.09 12.11
CA PHE A 20 -7.94 -7.36 11.47
C PHE A 20 -9.27 -7.99 11.94
N SER A 21 -9.85 -7.55 13.06
CA SER A 21 -11.17 -8.06 13.51
C SER A 21 -12.34 -7.47 12.72
N GLU A 22 -12.17 -6.26 12.19
CA GLU A 22 -13.12 -5.63 11.26
C GLU A 22 -12.87 -6.07 9.80
N GLU A 23 -11.60 -6.23 9.42
CA GLU A 23 -11.14 -6.34 8.03
C GLU A 23 -11.01 -7.77 7.46
N GLY A 24 -12.05 -8.60 7.54
CA GLY A 24 -11.97 -9.92 6.89
C GLY A 24 -13.28 -10.58 6.48
N LYS A 25 -14.42 -9.88 6.66
CA LYS A 25 -15.72 -10.53 6.51
C LYS A 25 -16.20 -10.60 5.06
N ASP A 26 -16.02 -9.56 4.25
CA ASP A 26 -16.96 -9.37 3.12
C ASP A 26 -16.35 -8.95 1.77
N SER A 27 -15.02 -9.01 1.55
CA SER A 27 -14.49 -8.67 0.21
C SER A 27 -14.79 -9.79 -0.79
N PRO A 28 -15.59 -9.55 -1.86
CA PRO A 28 -15.94 -10.58 -2.84
C PRO A 28 -14.79 -10.87 -3.82
N VAL A 29 -13.77 -10.01 -3.90
CA VAL A 29 -12.63 -10.14 -4.82
C VAL A 29 -11.32 -10.07 -4.07
N LEU A 30 -10.42 -11.01 -4.34
CA LEU A 30 -9.08 -11.03 -3.76
C LEU A 30 -8.02 -10.68 -4.80
N ARG A 31 -7.12 -9.77 -4.43
CA ARG A 31 -5.89 -9.41 -5.13
C ARG A 31 -4.77 -10.35 -4.72
N ARG A 32 -4.36 -11.22 -5.64
CA ARG A 32 -3.29 -12.17 -5.41
C ARG A 32 -1.94 -11.55 -5.80
N PRO A 33 -0.93 -11.51 -4.92
CA PRO A 33 0.44 -11.24 -5.35
C PRO A 33 0.85 -12.23 -6.46
N SER A 34 1.54 -11.78 -7.50
CA SER A 34 1.89 -12.64 -8.64
C SER A 34 2.67 -13.90 -8.26
N TRP A 35 3.50 -13.81 -7.21
CA TRP A 35 4.28 -14.92 -6.66
C TRP A 35 3.46 -15.89 -5.80
N ALA A 36 2.30 -15.48 -5.28
CA ALA A 36 1.55 -16.27 -4.33
C ALA A 36 0.60 -17.23 -5.04
N PRO A 37 0.63 -18.55 -4.78
CA PRO A 37 -0.29 -19.48 -5.41
C PRO A 37 -1.70 -19.34 -4.85
N VAL A 38 -2.71 -19.66 -5.67
CA VAL A 38 -4.15 -19.54 -5.31
C VAL A 38 -4.51 -20.33 -4.06
N TRP A 39 -3.94 -21.52 -3.88
CA TRP A 39 -4.22 -22.38 -2.72
C TRP A 39 -3.76 -21.74 -1.40
N LEU A 40 -2.66 -20.97 -1.42
CA LEU A 40 -2.15 -20.29 -0.23
C LEU A 40 -3.12 -19.21 0.22
N LEU A 41 -3.65 -18.43 -0.72
CA LEU A 41 -4.62 -17.38 -0.45
C LEU A 41 -5.96 -17.94 0.06
N ARG A 42 -6.49 -18.99 -0.59
CA ARG A 42 -7.71 -19.67 -0.14
C ARG A 42 -7.54 -20.29 1.25
N GLY A 43 -6.40 -20.95 1.49
CA GLY A 43 -6.06 -21.51 2.79
C GLY A 43 -5.96 -20.42 3.85
N ALA A 44 -5.22 -19.34 3.58
CA ALA A 44 -5.04 -18.24 4.51
C ALA A 44 -6.38 -17.57 4.87
N ARG A 45 -7.24 -17.33 3.88
CA ARG A 45 -8.58 -16.77 4.06
C ARG A 45 -9.46 -17.67 4.94
N ARG A 46 -9.49 -18.98 4.68
CA ARG A 46 -10.28 -19.94 5.46
C ARG A 46 -9.93 -19.90 6.95
N TRP A 47 -8.65 -19.74 7.26
CA TRP A 47 -8.14 -19.78 8.64
C TRP A 47 -7.87 -18.39 9.24
N TYR A 48 -8.26 -17.31 8.56
CA TYR A 48 -7.96 -15.93 8.94
C TYR A 48 -8.30 -15.62 10.40
N ARG A 49 -9.52 -15.97 10.85
CA ARG A 49 -9.95 -15.75 12.24
C ARG A 49 -9.08 -16.49 13.26
N ALA A 50 -8.65 -17.70 12.93
CA ALA A 50 -7.76 -18.47 13.80
C ALA A 50 -6.39 -17.78 13.88
N PHE A 51 -5.85 -17.28 12.76
CA PHE A 51 -4.59 -16.51 12.78
C PHE A 51 -4.71 -15.23 13.58
N THR A 52 -5.79 -14.46 13.43
CA THR A 52 -6.00 -13.22 14.20
C THR A 52 -6.15 -13.50 15.70
N PHE A 53 -6.84 -14.58 16.08
CA PHE A 53 -6.95 -15.01 17.47
C PHE A 53 -5.61 -15.49 18.05
N CYS A 54 -4.88 -16.33 17.31
CA CYS A 54 -3.55 -16.78 17.69
C CYS A 54 -2.56 -15.61 17.79
N LEU A 55 -2.62 -14.66 16.86
CA LEU A 55 -1.83 -13.43 16.88
C LEU A 55 -2.07 -12.65 18.18
N ALA A 56 -3.34 -12.47 18.56
CA ALA A 56 -3.71 -11.79 19.80
C ALA A 56 -3.17 -12.51 21.04
N GLY A 57 -3.38 -13.83 21.14
CA GLY A 57 -2.89 -14.64 22.25
C GLY A 57 -1.36 -14.61 22.36
N LEU A 58 -0.66 -14.83 21.25
CA LEU A 58 0.81 -14.81 21.19
C LEU A 58 1.36 -13.41 21.51
N GLY A 59 0.73 -12.36 21.01
CA GLY A 59 1.11 -10.98 21.28
C GLY A 59 0.98 -10.60 22.75
N LEU A 60 -0.11 -11.03 23.40
CA LEU A 60 -0.29 -10.85 24.84
C LEU A 60 0.74 -11.65 25.66
N LEU A 61 1.08 -12.87 25.24
CA LEU A 61 2.15 -13.64 25.88
C LEU A 61 3.52 -12.95 25.71
N LEU A 62 3.83 -12.43 24.51
CA LEU A 62 5.06 -11.70 24.24
C LEU A 62 5.12 -10.31 24.90
N ALA A 63 4.00 -9.79 25.37
CA ALA A 63 3.94 -8.60 26.23
C ALA A 63 4.36 -8.88 27.69
N THR A 64 4.80 -10.10 27.99
CA THR A 64 5.32 -10.50 29.31
C THR A 64 6.83 -10.80 29.26
N GLU A 65 7.38 -11.41 30.31
CA GLU A 65 8.76 -11.91 30.35
C GLU A 65 9.07 -12.96 29.27
N LEU A 66 8.04 -13.54 28.65
CA LEU A 66 8.20 -14.49 27.53
C LEU A 66 8.68 -13.83 26.22
N VAL A 67 8.84 -12.50 26.18
CA VAL A 67 9.37 -11.77 25.02
C VAL A 67 10.71 -12.31 24.51
N GLY A 68 11.54 -12.90 25.38
CA GLY A 68 12.82 -13.50 25.01
C GLY A 68 12.69 -14.79 24.19
N VAL A 69 11.56 -15.50 24.28
CA VAL A 69 11.35 -16.84 23.70
C VAL A 69 11.24 -16.74 22.18
N PHE A 70 12.25 -17.25 21.47
CA PHE A 70 12.33 -17.19 20.01
C PHE A 70 11.13 -17.83 19.31
N TRP A 71 10.71 -19.02 19.74
CA TRP A 71 9.60 -19.76 19.12
C TRP A 71 8.26 -19.01 19.21
N LEU A 72 8.02 -18.28 20.30
CA LEU A 72 6.82 -17.45 20.43
C LEU A 72 6.88 -16.26 19.46
N ARG A 73 8.04 -15.60 19.35
CA ARG A 73 8.23 -14.50 18.38
C ARG A 73 8.08 -14.97 16.93
N ALA A 74 8.62 -16.15 16.61
CA ALA A 74 8.49 -16.78 15.29
C ALA A 74 7.04 -17.13 14.96
N ALA A 75 6.31 -17.74 15.90
CA ALA A 75 4.90 -18.06 15.74
C ALA A 75 4.04 -16.78 15.57
N TYR A 76 4.34 -15.72 16.34
CA TYR A 76 3.69 -14.42 16.22
C TYR A 76 3.94 -13.82 14.83
N GLY A 77 5.20 -13.76 14.39
CA GLY A 77 5.55 -13.25 13.06
C GLY A 77 4.87 -14.02 11.92
N LEU A 78 4.71 -15.33 12.05
CA LEU A 78 3.95 -16.14 11.08
C LEU A 78 2.46 -15.78 11.07
N CYS A 79 1.85 -15.56 12.24
CA CYS A 79 0.45 -15.13 12.32
C CYS A 79 0.27 -13.72 11.74
N VAL A 80 1.22 -12.80 11.99
CA VAL A 80 1.24 -11.46 11.36
C VAL A 80 1.29 -11.62 9.84
N PHE A 81 2.23 -12.41 9.32
CA PHE A 81 2.37 -12.64 7.88
C PHE A 81 1.08 -13.17 7.25
N LEU A 82 0.45 -14.17 7.86
CA LEU A 82 -0.77 -14.77 7.32
C LEU A 82 -1.98 -13.82 7.40
N ALA A 83 -2.12 -13.08 8.50
CA ALA A 83 -3.19 -12.08 8.64
C ALA A 83 -2.98 -10.92 7.65
N ASP A 84 -1.77 -10.38 7.57
CA ASP A 84 -1.41 -9.30 6.65
C ASP A 84 -1.51 -9.74 5.18
N PHE A 85 -1.16 -10.99 4.86
CA PHE A 85 -1.32 -11.54 3.51
C PHE A 85 -2.79 -11.62 3.08
N VAL A 86 -3.70 -12.01 3.98
CA VAL A 86 -5.14 -12.03 3.70
C VAL A 86 -5.69 -10.60 3.60
N ALA A 87 -5.28 -9.69 4.49
CA ALA A 87 -5.69 -8.30 4.44
C ALA A 87 -5.20 -7.61 3.15
N PHE A 88 -3.93 -7.79 2.80
CA PHE A 88 -3.37 -7.35 1.52
C PHE A 88 -4.19 -7.91 0.36
N ALA A 89 -4.55 -9.19 0.39
CA ALA A 89 -5.32 -9.77 -0.69
C ALA A 89 -6.75 -9.25 -0.75
N ALA A 90 -7.43 -9.08 0.37
CA ALA A 90 -8.81 -8.60 0.40
C ALA A 90 -8.93 -7.14 -0.04
N TYR A 91 -7.92 -6.31 0.23
CA TYR A 91 -8.04 -4.85 0.11
C TYR A 91 -7.02 -4.24 -0.87
N GLY A 92 -5.94 -4.94 -1.18
CA GLY A 92 -4.78 -4.37 -1.88
C GLY A 92 -4.09 -3.26 -1.12
N GLY A 93 -4.34 -3.17 0.20
CA GLY A 93 -3.80 -2.15 1.09
C GLY A 93 -2.40 -2.53 1.56
N HIS A 94 -1.57 -1.51 1.76
CA HIS A 94 -0.16 -1.64 2.14
C HIS A 94 0.11 -1.26 3.60
N THR A 95 -0.94 -0.95 4.34
CA THR A 95 -0.95 -0.43 5.72
C THR A 95 -0.30 -1.39 6.72
N GLY A 96 -0.36 -2.71 6.49
CA GLY A 96 0.20 -3.73 7.39
C GLY A 96 1.61 -4.23 7.08
N PHE A 97 2.24 -3.82 5.96
CA PHE A 97 3.60 -4.27 5.65
C PHE A 97 4.65 -3.78 6.64
N VAL A 98 4.47 -2.58 7.18
CA VAL A 98 5.33 -2.04 8.25
C VAL A 98 5.27 -2.96 9.48
N PHE A 99 4.07 -3.44 9.81
CA PHE A 99 3.86 -4.37 10.90
C PHE A 99 4.54 -5.71 10.65
N PHE A 100 4.45 -6.23 9.42
CA PHE A 100 5.18 -7.43 9.01
C PHE A 100 6.71 -7.26 9.12
N TYR A 101 7.29 -6.16 8.62
CA TYR A 101 8.75 -5.95 8.72
C TYR A 101 9.24 -5.82 10.13
N THR A 102 8.51 -5.07 10.95
CA THR A 102 8.88 -4.93 12.35
C THR A 102 8.73 -6.25 13.08
N ALA A 103 7.70 -7.06 12.80
CA ALA A 103 7.58 -8.41 13.34
C ALA A 103 8.75 -9.32 12.95
N LEU A 104 9.21 -9.27 11.69
CA LEU A 104 10.41 -10.01 11.25
C LEU A 104 11.68 -9.52 11.95
N ALA A 105 11.88 -8.20 12.05
CA ALA A 105 13.03 -7.63 12.75
C ALA A 105 13.05 -8.04 14.22
N MET A 106 11.89 -8.19 14.85
CA MET A 106 11.75 -8.64 16.24
C MET A 106 12.16 -10.09 16.47
N LEU A 107 12.38 -10.91 15.43
CA LEU A 107 12.98 -12.25 15.55
C LEU A 107 14.46 -12.17 15.95
N LEU A 108 15.17 -11.12 15.51
CA LEU A 108 16.57 -10.87 15.89
C LEU A 108 16.66 -10.60 17.39
N PRO A 109 17.75 -10.94 18.08
CA PRO A 109 17.91 -10.61 19.50
C PRO A 109 17.94 -9.09 19.71
N PRO A 110 17.51 -8.58 20.89
CA PRO A 110 17.62 -7.16 21.21
C PRO A 110 19.08 -6.69 21.15
N GLY A 111 19.31 -5.49 20.61
CA GLY A 111 20.65 -4.89 20.50
C GLY A 111 20.90 -4.23 19.16
N SER A 112 22.18 -3.93 18.89
CA SER A 112 22.61 -3.17 17.70
C SER A 112 22.15 -3.83 16.39
N THR A 113 22.22 -5.15 16.27
CA THR A 113 21.82 -5.85 15.04
C THR A 113 20.35 -5.61 14.69
N ARG A 114 19.45 -5.77 15.68
CA ARG A 114 18.02 -5.49 15.49
C ARG A 114 17.78 -4.01 15.21
N SER A 115 18.44 -3.11 15.94
CA SER A 115 18.29 -1.67 15.73
C SER A 115 18.73 -1.23 14.35
N GLY A 116 19.79 -1.82 13.79
CA GLY A 116 20.22 -1.55 12.42
C GLY A 116 19.17 -1.93 11.38
N VAL A 117 18.59 -3.12 11.51
CA VAL A 117 17.49 -3.59 10.65
C VAL A 117 16.26 -2.68 10.76
N LEU A 118 15.86 -2.32 11.98
CA LEU A 118 14.71 -1.44 12.22
C LEU A 118 14.93 -0.02 11.64
N ARG A 119 16.13 0.56 11.81
CA ARG A 119 16.48 1.85 11.19
C ARG A 119 16.36 1.81 9.67
N LEU A 120 16.81 0.73 9.05
CA LEU A 120 16.71 0.56 7.59
C LEU A 120 15.27 0.37 7.12
N ILE A 121 14.45 -0.37 7.87
CA ILE A 121 13.02 -0.48 7.60
C ILE A 121 12.39 0.92 7.61
N VAL A 122 12.67 1.77 8.61
CA VAL A 122 12.12 3.14 8.66
C VAL A 122 12.64 4.03 7.53
N ALA A 123 13.95 3.98 7.25
CA ALA A 123 14.54 4.72 6.14
C ALA A 123 13.88 4.33 4.81
N HIS A 124 13.72 3.03 4.58
CA HIS A 124 13.04 2.51 3.40
C HIS A 124 11.56 2.88 3.35
N GLN A 125 10.87 2.80 4.48
CA GLN A 125 9.45 3.09 4.63
C GLN A 125 9.13 4.53 4.17
N LEU A 126 10.01 5.48 4.43
CA LEU A 126 9.82 6.89 4.09
C LEU A 126 10.51 7.28 2.77
N GLY A 127 11.62 6.63 2.43
CA GLY A 127 12.38 6.92 1.21
C GLY A 127 11.83 6.25 -0.05
N SER A 128 11.46 4.97 0.03
CA SER A 128 10.98 4.22 -1.15
C SER A 128 9.72 4.81 -1.80
N PRO A 129 8.72 5.35 -1.06
CA PRO A 129 7.58 6.00 -1.68
C PRO A 129 7.97 7.19 -2.54
N ALA A 130 8.88 8.03 -2.05
CA ALA A 130 9.36 9.21 -2.77
C ALA A 130 10.07 8.81 -4.07
N VAL A 131 10.94 7.79 -3.99
CA VAL A 131 11.63 7.24 -5.17
C VAL A 131 10.62 6.70 -6.18
N ASN A 132 9.66 5.87 -5.75
CA ASN A 132 8.65 5.30 -6.65
C ASN A 132 7.77 6.39 -7.29
N LYS A 133 7.39 7.42 -6.53
CA LYS A 133 6.62 8.58 -7.02
C LYS A 133 7.38 9.36 -8.09
N LEU A 134 8.67 9.61 -7.88
CA LEU A 134 9.51 10.29 -8.87
C LEU A 134 9.82 9.42 -10.08
N GLN A 135 10.03 8.11 -9.89
CA GLN A 135 10.23 7.16 -10.99
C GLN A 135 8.98 7.02 -11.88
N THR A 136 7.80 7.09 -11.28
CA THR A 136 6.52 6.85 -11.97
C THR A 136 5.90 8.15 -12.49
N GLY A 137 5.70 9.13 -11.62
CA GLY A 137 5.08 10.41 -11.92
C GLY A 137 6.06 11.49 -12.40
N GLY A 138 7.36 11.24 -12.34
CA GLY A 138 8.38 12.23 -12.70
C GLY A 138 8.35 13.46 -11.80
N TRP A 139 9.03 14.52 -12.23
CA TRP A 139 9.01 15.82 -11.53
C TRP A 139 7.61 16.46 -11.49
N LYS A 140 6.75 16.13 -12.46
CA LYS A 140 5.33 16.53 -12.50
C LYS A 140 4.54 16.02 -11.27
N TRP A 141 5.02 14.99 -10.57
CA TRP A 141 4.40 14.53 -9.32
C TRP A 141 4.39 15.62 -8.24
N LEU A 142 5.43 16.45 -8.18
CA LEU A 142 5.52 17.55 -7.21
C LEU A 142 4.61 18.74 -7.57
N ASP A 143 4.00 18.73 -8.75
CA ASP A 143 3.05 19.77 -9.14
C ASP A 143 1.87 19.82 -8.16
N PRO A 144 1.43 21.03 -7.71
CA PRO A 144 0.33 21.17 -6.77
C PRO A 144 -0.97 20.49 -7.21
N SER A 145 -1.21 20.39 -8.52
CA SER A 145 -2.39 19.74 -9.09
C SER A 145 -2.47 18.23 -8.77
N THR A 146 -1.33 17.58 -8.49
CA THR A 146 -1.29 16.17 -8.09
C THR A 146 -1.90 16.01 -6.70
N LEU A 147 -1.46 16.81 -5.71
CA LEU A 147 -2.06 16.80 -4.36
C LEU A 147 -3.53 17.22 -4.38
N GLU A 148 -3.83 18.24 -5.20
CA GLU A 148 -5.20 18.72 -5.40
C GLU A 148 -6.13 17.59 -5.85
N SER A 149 -5.70 16.80 -6.83
CA SER A 149 -6.47 15.67 -7.36
C SER A 149 -6.73 14.62 -6.26
N HIS A 150 -5.76 14.35 -5.39
CA HIS A 150 -5.92 13.43 -4.25
C HIS A 150 -6.85 13.98 -3.16
N ILE A 151 -6.76 15.27 -2.84
CA ILE A 151 -7.62 15.89 -1.83
C ILE A 151 -9.06 15.98 -2.34
N ARG A 152 -9.28 16.38 -3.61
CA ARG A 152 -10.62 16.37 -4.22
C ARG A 152 -11.20 14.96 -4.21
N PHE A 153 -10.39 13.97 -4.54
CA PHE A 153 -10.78 12.57 -4.45
C PHE A 153 -11.22 12.15 -3.04
N ALA A 154 -10.45 12.52 -2.01
CA ALA A 154 -10.75 12.22 -0.61
C ALA A 154 -11.99 12.97 -0.08
N ARG A 155 -12.23 14.18 -0.60
CA ARG A 155 -13.35 15.08 -0.24
C ARG A 155 -14.68 14.67 -0.89
N GLU A 156 -14.68 14.46 -2.21
CA GLU A 156 -15.90 14.38 -3.03
C GLU A 156 -16.54 12.98 -3.06
N ARG A 157 -15.82 11.94 -2.63
CA ARG A 157 -16.32 10.56 -2.71
C ARG A 157 -16.93 10.12 -1.39
N GLU A 158 -18.26 10.13 -1.35
CA GLU A 158 -19.13 9.25 -0.55
C GLU A 158 -19.59 8.05 -1.40
N LEU A 159 -18.74 7.55 -2.30
CA LEU A 159 -19.13 6.44 -3.17
C LEU A 159 -19.45 5.19 -2.33
N PRO A 160 -20.52 4.44 -2.67
CA PRO A 160 -20.94 3.23 -1.96
C PRO A 160 -19.89 2.11 -1.98
N PHE A 161 -18.86 2.23 -2.83
CA PHE A 161 -17.79 1.26 -2.99
C PHE A 161 -16.43 1.97 -3.02
N LYS A 162 -16.03 2.58 -1.90
CA LYS A 162 -14.59 2.85 -1.71
C LYS A 162 -13.88 1.49 -1.65
N PRO A 163 -12.81 1.24 -2.43
CA PRO A 163 -11.98 0.08 -2.18
C PRO A 163 -11.55 0.16 -0.70
N HIS A 164 -11.97 -0.84 0.09
CA HIS A 164 -11.94 -0.81 1.55
C HIS A 164 -10.55 -0.56 2.16
N CYS A 165 -9.48 -0.66 1.37
CA CYS A 165 -8.10 -0.37 1.78
C CYS A 165 -7.87 1.05 2.30
N VAL A 166 -8.81 1.97 2.09
CA VAL A 166 -8.83 3.31 2.69
C VAL A 166 -10.26 3.69 3.08
N VAL A 167 -11.01 2.78 3.73
CA VAL A 167 -12.23 3.19 4.45
C VAL A 167 -11.77 3.67 5.81
N GLU A 168 -11.18 4.86 5.80
CA GLU A 168 -10.96 5.56 7.03
C GLU A 168 -12.27 6.06 7.58
N PRO A 169 -12.43 6.02 8.92
CA PRO A 169 -13.62 6.50 9.53
C PRO A 169 -13.91 7.93 9.06
N PRO A 170 -15.10 8.21 8.49
CA PRO A 170 -15.42 9.53 7.95
C PRO A 170 -15.20 10.67 8.95
N TRP A 171 -15.28 10.38 10.25
CA TRP A 171 -15.04 11.32 11.34
C TRP A 171 -13.59 11.78 11.49
N ILE A 172 -12.60 11.06 10.95
CA ILE A 172 -11.20 11.49 10.94
C ILE A 172 -10.99 12.65 9.95
N ARG A 173 -11.69 12.60 8.81
CA ARG A 173 -11.56 13.60 7.75
C ARG A 173 -12.12 14.94 8.23
N ARG A 174 -11.40 16.02 7.92
CA ARG A 174 -11.81 17.39 8.26
C ARG A 174 -12.07 18.19 6.99
N PRO A 175 -13.33 18.24 6.49
CA PRO A 175 -13.65 18.93 5.24
C PRO A 175 -13.17 20.38 5.21
N GLY A 176 -13.27 21.11 6.33
CA GLY A 176 -12.76 22.48 6.41
C GLY A 176 -11.26 22.62 6.12
N MET A 177 -10.44 21.65 6.52
CA MET A 177 -9.00 21.65 6.22
C MET A 177 -8.74 21.33 4.74
N MET A 178 -9.46 20.36 4.18
CA MET A 178 -9.39 20.02 2.77
C MET A 178 -9.80 21.22 1.89
N ASP A 179 -10.89 21.89 2.23
CA ASP A 179 -11.39 23.08 1.55
C ASP A 179 -10.38 24.22 1.58
N LEU A 180 -9.71 24.44 2.71
CA LEU A 180 -8.65 25.44 2.84
C LEU A 180 -7.49 25.14 1.88
N CYS A 181 -7.01 23.91 1.86
CA CYS A 181 -5.95 23.48 0.94
C CYS A 181 -6.36 23.64 -0.53
N LEU A 182 -7.58 23.26 -0.89
CA LEU A 182 -8.09 23.38 -2.26
C LEU A 182 -8.28 24.83 -2.73
N ARG A 183 -8.57 25.77 -1.81
CA ARG A 183 -8.69 27.20 -2.11
C ARG A 183 -7.34 27.89 -2.30
N HIS A 184 -6.24 27.28 -1.85
CA HIS A 184 -4.92 27.89 -1.79
C HIS A 184 -3.85 26.99 -2.41
N PRO A 185 -3.62 27.08 -3.74
CA PRO A 185 -2.64 26.23 -4.44
C PRO A 185 -1.21 26.31 -3.87
N TRP A 186 -0.84 27.45 -3.29
CA TRP A 186 0.46 27.61 -2.63
C TRP A 186 0.62 26.74 -1.37
N LEU A 187 -0.47 26.43 -0.65
CA LEU A 187 -0.44 25.49 0.48
C LEU A 187 -0.15 24.07 -0.03
N LEU A 188 -0.75 23.68 -1.15
CA LEU A 188 -0.52 22.38 -1.77
C LEU A 188 0.94 22.24 -2.23
N ALA A 189 1.48 23.29 -2.87
CA ALA A 189 2.89 23.35 -3.25
C ALA A 189 3.81 23.21 -2.03
N LEU A 190 3.54 24.00 -0.98
CA LEU A 190 4.31 23.97 0.25
C LEU A 190 4.28 22.58 0.90
N MET A 191 3.11 21.94 0.97
CA MET A 191 2.94 20.60 1.55
C MET A 191 3.73 19.53 0.77
N HIS A 192 3.74 19.59 -0.56
CA HIS A 192 4.55 18.68 -1.36
C HIS A 192 6.05 18.83 -1.10
N TRP A 193 6.56 20.05 -1.19
CA TRP A 193 7.99 20.31 -0.98
C TRP A 193 8.42 20.04 0.45
N ALA A 194 7.62 20.45 1.43
CA ALA A 194 7.88 20.17 2.85
C ALA A 194 7.82 18.67 3.15
N GLY A 195 6.87 17.94 2.54
CA GLY A 195 6.77 16.49 2.66
C GLY A 195 8.00 15.79 2.10
N LEU A 196 8.45 16.16 0.90
CA LEU A 196 9.66 15.61 0.28
C LEU A 196 10.91 15.92 1.12
N ALA A 197 11.06 17.17 1.57
CA ALA A 197 12.18 17.58 2.41
C ALA A 197 12.19 16.80 3.73
N THR A 198 11.02 16.64 4.38
CA THR A 198 10.88 15.88 5.62
C THR A 198 11.27 14.41 5.42
N GLN A 199 10.80 13.78 4.34
CA GLN A 199 11.16 12.40 4.01
C GLN A 199 12.67 12.25 3.81
N LEU A 200 13.29 13.14 3.03
CA LEU A 200 14.73 13.14 2.80
C LEU A 200 15.52 13.30 4.11
N LEU A 201 15.13 14.26 4.95
CA LEU A 201 15.78 14.51 6.23
C LEU A 201 15.64 13.33 7.19
N VAL A 202 14.47 12.70 7.24
CA VAL A 202 14.26 11.50 8.06
C VAL A 202 15.11 10.33 7.56
N VAL A 203 15.18 10.11 6.25
CA VAL A 203 16.06 9.08 5.66
C VAL A 203 17.51 9.33 6.03
N LEU A 204 18.00 10.56 5.86
CA LEU A 204 19.37 10.92 6.23
C LEU A 204 19.62 10.73 7.73
N ALA A 205 18.68 11.12 8.60
CA ALA A 205 18.78 10.87 10.03
C ALA A 205 18.82 9.37 10.34
N CYS A 206 18.01 8.55 9.67
CA CYS A 206 18.02 7.10 9.84
C CYS A 206 19.31 6.45 9.36
N LEU A 207 20.02 7.00 8.38
CA LEU A 207 21.25 6.43 7.83
C LEU A 207 22.53 6.97 8.47
N LEU A 208 22.53 8.23 8.90
CA LEU A 208 23.74 8.95 9.33
C LEU A 208 23.61 9.57 10.73
N GLY A 209 22.39 9.70 11.23
CA GLY A 209 22.11 10.41 12.48
C GLY A 209 22.43 9.59 13.74
N GLY A 210 22.83 10.32 14.78
CA GLY A 210 22.86 9.84 16.16
C GLY A 210 21.57 10.19 16.93
N GLN A 211 21.60 10.08 18.26
CA GLN A 211 20.43 10.22 19.14
C GLN A 211 19.51 11.42 18.84
N VAL A 212 20.09 12.62 18.75
CA VAL A 212 19.30 13.85 18.57
C VAL A 212 18.57 13.83 17.23
N ALA A 213 19.27 13.48 16.15
CA ALA A 213 18.70 13.39 14.82
C ALA A 213 17.60 12.33 14.73
N LEU A 214 17.80 11.16 15.35
CA LEU A 214 16.82 10.08 15.38
C LEU A 214 15.56 10.45 16.18
N SER A 215 15.72 11.19 17.28
CA SER A 215 14.58 11.69 18.08
C SER A 215 13.73 12.66 17.28
N TRP A 216 14.36 13.61 16.57
CA TRP A 216 13.68 14.53 15.66
C TRP A 216 13.01 13.79 14.49
N ALA A 217 13.70 12.81 13.90
CA ALA A 217 13.16 11.99 12.84
C ALA A 217 11.90 11.23 13.28
N CYS A 218 11.90 10.67 14.48
CA CYS A 218 10.74 10.02 15.07
C CYS A 218 9.58 11.02 15.24
N ALA A 219 9.85 12.19 15.82
CA ALA A 219 8.82 13.22 16.02
C ALA A 219 8.22 13.70 14.69
N ALA A 220 9.06 13.95 13.69
CA ALA A 220 8.62 14.38 12.36
C ALA A 220 7.79 13.30 11.64
N ALA A 221 8.25 12.05 11.67
CA ALA A 221 7.55 10.94 11.03
C ALA A 221 6.20 10.63 11.70
N CYS A 222 6.13 10.68 13.04
CA CYS A 222 4.88 10.55 13.77
C CYS A 222 3.92 11.71 13.47
N SER A 223 4.43 12.94 13.46
CA SER A 223 3.62 14.13 13.16
C SER A 223 3.05 14.09 11.75
N PHE A 224 3.83 13.62 10.77
CA PHE A 224 3.37 13.42 9.40
C PHE A 224 2.14 12.51 9.34
N HIS A 225 2.16 11.34 10.01
CA HIS A 225 1.02 10.42 9.99
C HIS A 225 -0.21 10.97 10.72
N VAL A 226 -0.01 11.64 11.86
CA VAL A 226 -1.10 12.26 12.62
C VAL A 226 -1.78 13.39 11.83
N LEU A 227 -1.00 14.16 11.06
CA LEU A 227 -1.49 15.29 10.27
C LEU A 227 -2.00 14.88 8.88
N ALA A 228 -1.48 13.80 8.29
CA ALA A 228 -1.96 13.27 7.01
C ALA A 228 -3.38 12.70 7.12
N ALA A 229 -3.72 12.07 8.25
CA ALA A 229 -5.03 11.48 8.50
C ALA A 229 -6.21 12.46 8.29
N PRO A 230 -6.27 13.65 8.93
CA PRO A 230 -7.39 14.57 8.72
C PRO A 230 -7.45 15.19 7.32
N LEU A 231 -6.33 15.23 6.60
CA LEU A 231 -6.20 15.90 5.29
C LEU A 231 -6.44 14.98 4.10
N LEU A 232 -5.99 13.72 4.19
CA LEU A 232 -6.08 12.75 3.10
C LEU A 232 -7.04 11.61 3.42
N GLY A 233 -7.45 11.47 4.68
CA GLY A 233 -8.10 10.25 5.14
C GLY A 233 -7.19 9.06 4.85
N ILE A 234 -5.91 9.14 5.24
CA ILE A 234 -4.94 8.03 5.23
C ILE A 234 -4.31 7.83 6.63
N VAL A 235 -4.50 6.66 7.23
CA VAL A 235 -4.03 6.23 8.55
C VAL A 235 -3.13 5.03 8.37
N PHE A 236 -1.93 5.14 8.95
CA PHE A 236 -0.95 4.06 8.99
C PHE A 236 -0.80 3.58 10.42
N PRO A 237 -1.69 2.71 10.90
CA PRO A 237 -1.89 2.48 12.34
C PRO A 237 -0.66 1.83 12.99
N PHE A 238 0.14 1.10 12.23
CA PHE A 238 1.35 0.44 12.72
C PHE A 238 2.62 1.28 12.63
N SER A 239 2.64 2.40 11.89
CA SER A 239 3.85 3.18 11.65
C SER A 239 4.42 3.82 12.91
N ILE A 240 3.56 4.42 13.75
CA ILE A 240 3.99 5.14 14.95
C ILE A 240 4.71 4.21 15.94
N PRO A 241 4.13 3.07 16.37
CA PRO A 241 4.83 2.12 17.24
C PRO A 241 6.16 1.64 16.65
N CYS A 242 6.23 1.45 15.33
CA CYS A 242 7.43 0.99 14.65
C CYS A 242 8.54 2.06 14.66
N TYR A 243 8.22 3.33 14.46
CA TYR A 243 9.18 4.44 14.57
C TYR A 243 9.74 4.57 15.98
N MET A 244 8.88 4.48 16.99
CA MET A 244 9.30 4.54 18.38
C MET A 244 10.27 3.41 18.72
N LEU A 245 9.96 2.18 18.30
CA LEU A 245 10.82 1.02 18.51
C LEU A 245 12.14 1.10 17.70
N ALA A 246 12.11 1.69 16.51
CA ALA A 246 13.27 1.75 15.62
C ALA A 246 14.27 2.86 15.98
N LEU A 247 13.78 4.01 16.43
CA LEU A 247 14.57 5.25 16.49
C LEU A 247 14.90 5.73 17.91
N LEU A 248 14.12 5.36 18.92
CA LEU A 248 14.29 5.83 20.30
C LEU A 248 15.23 4.97 21.19
N PRO A 249 15.39 3.66 20.98
CA PRO A 249 16.29 2.87 21.83
C PRO A 249 17.75 3.30 21.70
N SER A 250 18.49 3.27 22.81
CA SER A 250 19.92 3.63 22.83
C SER A 250 20.78 2.81 21.87
N SER A 251 20.40 1.55 21.62
CA SER A 251 21.08 0.67 20.65
C SER A 251 20.94 1.13 19.19
N ALA A 252 19.99 2.03 18.89
CA ALA A 252 19.85 2.65 17.59
C ALA A 252 20.73 3.89 17.42
N HIS A 253 21.24 4.50 18.50
CA HIS A 253 21.99 5.76 18.42
C HIS A 253 23.39 5.60 17.83
N ASP A 254 23.96 4.40 17.88
CA ASP A 254 25.23 4.10 17.22
C ASP A 254 25.00 3.70 15.76
N VAL A 255 25.54 4.50 14.84
CA VAL A 255 25.46 4.27 13.38
C VAL A 255 26.14 2.94 12.98
N SER A 256 27.06 2.42 13.79
CA SER A 256 27.69 1.11 13.54
C SER A 256 26.68 -0.03 13.44
N CYS A 257 25.48 0.11 14.05
CA CYS A 257 24.41 -0.87 13.98
C CYS A 257 23.99 -1.22 12.55
N LEU A 258 24.11 -0.27 11.62
CA LEU A 258 23.78 -0.42 10.20
C LEU A 258 24.78 -1.31 9.45
N ARG A 259 25.97 -1.55 10.01
CA ARG A 259 27.01 -2.40 9.41
C ARG A 259 26.85 -3.88 9.76
N SER A 260 25.87 -4.23 10.60
CA SER A 260 25.59 -5.64 10.90
C SER A 260 25.15 -6.39 9.64
N PHE A 261 25.55 -7.65 9.51
CA PHE A 261 25.21 -8.47 8.33
C PHE A 261 23.70 -8.51 8.04
N PRO A 262 22.80 -8.70 9.03
CA PRO A 262 21.36 -8.65 8.79
C PRO A 262 20.86 -7.28 8.31
N ALA A 263 21.45 -6.18 8.78
CA ALA A 263 21.13 -4.84 8.31
C ALA A 263 21.54 -4.67 6.85
N LEU A 264 22.76 -5.09 6.46
CA LEU A 264 23.22 -5.01 5.08
C LEU A 264 22.35 -5.85 4.12
N VAL A 265 21.97 -7.07 4.52
CA VAL A 265 21.04 -7.91 3.76
C VAL A 265 19.67 -7.24 3.62
N THR A 266 19.16 -6.66 4.71
CA THR A 266 17.90 -5.91 4.69
C THR A 266 17.97 -4.72 3.73
N ALA A 267 19.04 -3.93 3.78
CA ALA A 267 19.24 -2.80 2.86
C ALA A 267 19.27 -3.24 1.40
N LEU A 268 19.96 -4.35 1.09
CA LEU A 268 20.03 -4.90 -0.26
C LEU A 268 18.66 -5.38 -0.75
N LEU A 269 17.93 -6.15 0.07
CA LEU A 269 16.61 -6.65 -0.27
C LEU A 269 15.61 -5.50 -0.46
N LEU A 270 15.54 -4.58 0.49
CA LEU A 270 14.66 -3.41 0.41
C LEU A 270 15.03 -2.52 -0.78
N GLY A 271 16.31 -2.18 -0.96
CA GLY A 271 16.77 -1.35 -2.07
C GLY A 271 16.50 -1.95 -3.45
N THR A 272 16.74 -3.26 -3.62
CA THR A 272 16.42 -3.96 -4.88
C THR A 272 14.92 -3.96 -5.16
N THR A 273 14.08 -4.17 -4.14
CA THR A 273 12.62 -4.14 -4.34
C THR A 273 12.08 -2.77 -4.77
N THR A 274 12.65 -1.67 -4.26
CA THR A 274 12.31 -0.33 -4.74
C THR A 274 12.88 -0.07 -6.13
N PHE A 275 14.16 -0.38 -6.36
CA PHE A 275 14.79 -0.08 -7.65
C PHE A 275 14.12 -0.79 -8.83
N PHE A 276 13.78 -2.08 -8.66
CA PHE A 276 13.07 -2.84 -9.68
C PHE A 276 11.57 -2.57 -9.71
N ALA A 277 11.04 -1.78 -8.77
CA ALA A 277 9.62 -1.63 -8.50
C ALA A 277 8.93 -3.00 -8.51
N THR A 278 9.36 -3.90 -7.61
CA THR A 278 8.70 -5.21 -7.43
C THR A 278 7.45 -4.99 -6.58
N GLU A 279 6.37 -4.58 -7.22
CA GLU A 279 5.17 -4.08 -6.55
C GLU A 279 4.26 -5.18 -6.00
N ASP A 280 4.46 -6.42 -6.45
CA ASP A 280 3.78 -7.59 -5.90
C ASP A 280 4.46 -8.10 -4.64
N TRP A 281 5.65 -7.60 -4.36
CA TRP A 281 6.39 -7.98 -3.17
C TRP A 281 5.95 -7.08 -2.03
N PRO A 282 5.77 -7.62 -0.80
CA PRO A 282 5.34 -6.81 0.32
C PRO A 282 6.25 -5.56 0.51
N LEU A 283 7.53 -5.63 0.11
CA LEU A 283 8.57 -4.65 0.47
C LEU A 283 8.40 -3.24 -0.15
N ASN A 284 7.48 -2.99 -1.09
CA ASN A 284 7.38 -1.68 -1.78
C ASN A 284 6.07 -0.90 -1.52
N GLY A 285 5.25 -1.34 -0.56
CA GLY A 285 3.85 -0.93 -0.49
C GLY A 285 3.53 0.51 -0.09
N LEU A 286 4.48 1.34 0.35
CA LEU A 286 4.13 2.73 0.67
C LEU A 286 4.12 3.68 -0.53
N ALA A 287 4.25 3.17 -1.76
CA ALA A 287 4.01 3.91 -2.99
C ALA A 287 2.51 4.25 -3.20
N VAL A 288 1.82 4.70 -2.16
CA VAL A 288 0.48 5.27 -2.26
C VAL A 288 0.58 6.51 -3.14
N PHE A 289 -0.21 6.55 -4.20
CA PHE A 289 -0.27 7.66 -5.16
C PHE A 289 1.01 7.88 -5.97
N PRO A 290 1.44 6.89 -6.79
CA PRO A 290 2.68 7.05 -7.57
C PRO A 290 2.49 7.94 -8.81
N TYR A 291 1.25 8.24 -9.19
CA TYR A 291 0.89 8.98 -10.40
C TYR A 291 0.83 10.48 -10.18
N ASN A 292 1.23 11.25 -11.19
CA ASN A 292 0.97 12.69 -11.25
C ASN A 292 -0.47 13.00 -11.73
N ALA A 293 -0.89 14.26 -11.64
CA ALA A 293 -2.23 14.70 -12.03
C ALA A 293 -2.64 14.36 -13.46
N GLU A 294 -1.74 14.51 -14.43
CA GLU A 294 -2.02 14.21 -15.84
C GLU A 294 -2.25 12.72 -16.03
N GLN A 295 -1.37 11.89 -15.47
CA GLN A 295 -1.48 10.43 -15.49
C GLN A 295 -2.77 9.97 -14.82
N MET A 296 -3.15 10.58 -13.68
CA MET A 296 -4.42 10.27 -13.02
C MET A 296 -5.63 10.59 -13.91
N LYS A 297 -5.66 11.74 -14.59
CA LYS A 297 -6.75 12.11 -15.51
C LYS A 297 -6.86 11.12 -16.67
N VAL A 298 -5.73 10.72 -17.23
CA VAL A 298 -5.66 9.72 -18.31
C VAL A 298 -6.23 8.38 -17.84
N LEU A 299 -5.77 7.88 -16.69
CA LEU A 299 -6.26 6.63 -16.13
C LEU A 299 -7.76 6.70 -15.81
N GLN A 300 -8.22 7.80 -15.21
CA GLN A 300 -9.66 8.04 -14.99
C GLN A 300 -10.47 8.00 -16.30
N SER A 301 -9.96 8.57 -17.39
CA SER A 301 -10.61 8.56 -18.70
C SER A 301 -10.70 7.14 -19.28
N ILE A 302 -9.59 6.40 -19.28
CA ILE A 302 -9.53 5.02 -19.80
C ILE A 302 -10.51 4.12 -19.03
N PHE A 303 -10.46 4.18 -17.71
CA PHE A 303 -11.30 3.32 -16.87
C PHE A 303 -12.75 3.78 -16.78
N GLY A 304 -13.01 5.08 -16.87
CA GLY A 304 -14.36 5.62 -16.97
C GLY A 304 -15.07 5.20 -18.26
N ARG A 305 -14.36 5.21 -19.39
CA ARG A 305 -14.88 4.70 -20.68
C ARG A 305 -15.13 3.21 -20.63
N TYR A 306 -14.20 2.46 -20.04
CA TYR A 306 -14.36 1.03 -19.83
C TYR A 306 -15.63 0.72 -19.02
N LEU A 307 -15.87 1.42 -17.89
CA LEU A 307 -17.11 1.26 -17.12
C LEU A 307 -18.36 1.58 -17.95
N LEU A 308 -18.37 2.70 -18.68
CA LEU A 308 -19.52 3.17 -19.44
C LEU A 308 -19.87 2.26 -20.62
N ALA A 309 -18.88 1.67 -21.28
CA ALA A 309 -19.09 0.71 -22.36
C ALA A 309 -19.78 -0.59 -21.87
N HIS A 310 -19.68 -0.89 -20.57
CA HIS A 310 -20.14 -2.15 -19.98
C HIS A 310 -21.33 -1.99 -19.01
N SER A 311 -21.79 -0.76 -18.76
CA SER A 311 -23.06 -0.48 -18.11
C SER A 311 -24.10 -0.15 -19.18
N GLU A 312 -25.02 -1.08 -19.48
CA GLU A 312 -26.23 -0.80 -20.27
C GLU A 312 -27.18 0.14 -19.48
N GLY A 313 -26.76 1.37 -19.20
CA GLY A 313 -27.52 2.35 -18.43
C GLY A 313 -27.62 2.07 -16.92
N GLU A 314 -27.40 0.83 -16.47
CA GLU A 314 -27.26 0.49 -15.06
C GLU A 314 -26.01 -0.38 -14.82
N PRO A 315 -25.17 -0.07 -13.83
CA PRO A 315 -24.04 -0.92 -13.46
C PRO A 315 -24.60 -2.24 -12.93
N ARG A 316 -24.54 -3.30 -13.76
CA ARG A 316 -24.90 -4.65 -13.32
C ARG A 316 -23.99 -5.01 -12.14
N ALA A 317 -24.52 -4.96 -10.93
CA ALA A 317 -23.82 -5.26 -9.68
C ALA A 317 -23.21 -6.68 -9.65
N SER A 318 -23.59 -7.55 -10.60
CA SER A 318 -23.13 -8.93 -10.76
C SER A 318 -22.16 -9.18 -11.92
N GLY A 319 -21.85 -8.16 -12.75
CA GLY A 319 -21.10 -8.36 -14.01
C GLY A 319 -19.89 -7.43 -14.21
N ILE A 320 -19.80 -6.33 -13.47
CA ILE A 320 -18.59 -5.49 -13.49
C ILE A 320 -17.54 -6.20 -12.64
N CYS A 321 -16.40 -6.55 -13.24
CA CYS A 321 -15.29 -7.09 -12.47
C CYS A 321 -14.93 -6.03 -11.41
N LEU A 322 -14.99 -6.38 -10.12
CA LEU A 322 -14.72 -5.42 -9.05
C LEU A 322 -13.31 -4.80 -9.18
N THR A 323 -12.41 -5.43 -9.93
CA THR A 323 -11.13 -4.88 -10.41
C THR A 323 -11.33 -3.67 -11.32
N GLU A 324 -12.19 -3.76 -12.34
CA GLU A 324 -12.55 -2.63 -13.22
C GLU A 324 -13.19 -1.51 -12.41
N LEU A 325 -14.01 -1.86 -11.41
CA LEU A 325 -14.57 -0.90 -10.46
C LEU A 325 -13.49 -0.30 -9.53
N CYS A 326 -12.55 -1.08 -9.00
CA CYS A 326 -11.47 -0.59 -8.12
C CYS A 326 -10.49 0.33 -8.87
N VAL A 327 -10.22 -0.01 -10.13
CA VAL A 327 -9.27 0.67 -11.00
C VAL A 327 -9.87 1.98 -11.56
N SER A 328 -11.17 1.99 -11.88
CA SER A 328 -11.93 3.21 -12.22
C SER A 328 -12.23 4.10 -11.02
N ILE A 329 -12.44 3.50 -9.84
CA ILE A 329 -12.75 4.24 -8.63
C ILE A 329 -11.48 4.77 -7.96
N CYS A 330 -10.28 4.21 -8.09
CA CYS A 330 -9.10 4.86 -7.54
C CYS A 330 -7.86 4.55 -8.37
N PRO A 331 -7.63 5.27 -9.48
CA PRO A 331 -6.41 5.10 -10.26
C PRO A 331 -5.15 5.41 -9.45
N ALA A 332 -5.29 6.11 -8.32
CA ALA A 332 -4.22 6.39 -7.38
C ALA A 332 -3.76 5.18 -6.55
N ASN A 333 -4.56 4.10 -6.50
CA ASN A 333 -4.22 2.80 -5.91
C ASN A 333 -3.77 1.78 -6.98
N LEU A 334 -3.48 2.23 -8.21
CA LEU A 334 -2.93 1.38 -9.25
C LEU A 334 -1.48 1.04 -8.94
N TYR A 335 -1.16 -0.23 -9.11
CA TYR A 335 0.20 -0.75 -9.05
C TYR A 335 0.99 -0.18 -10.24
N PRO A 336 2.18 0.44 -10.06
CA PRO A 336 3.00 0.96 -11.16
C PRO A 336 3.32 -0.03 -12.32
N CYS A 337 3.03 -1.33 -12.20
CA CYS A 337 3.09 -2.35 -13.24
C CYS A 337 2.04 -2.17 -14.33
N HIS A 338 0.95 -1.46 -14.06
CA HIS A 338 -0.03 -1.06 -15.08
C HIS A 338 0.62 -0.11 -16.08
N LEU A 339 1.54 0.76 -15.65
CA LEU A 339 2.32 1.60 -16.57
C LEU A 339 3.32 0.76 -17.37
N LYS A 340 4.06 -0.15 -16.73
CA LYS A 340 4.96 -1.07 -17.44
C LYS A 340 4.19 -1.88 -18.50
N ALA A 341 2.97 -2.32 -18.20
CA ALA A 341 2.08 -3.01 -19.13
C ALA A 341 1.61 -2.12 -20.29
N LEU A 342 1.41 -0.83 -20.03
CA LEU A 342 1.01 0.17 -21.01
C LEU A 342 2.19 0.81 -21.76
N GLY A 343 3.43 0.31 -21.59
CA GLY A 343 4.62 0.78 -22.33
C GLY A 343 5.60 1.65 -21.54
N GLY A 344 5.40 1.82 -20.23
CA GLY A 344 6.28 2.59 -19.34
C GLY A 344 5.99 4.09 -19.33
N GLY A 345 6.84 4.85 -18.63
CA GLY A 345 6.68 6.28 -18.32
C GLY A 345 6.69 7.26 -19.50
N SER A 346 6.60 6.78 -20.74
CA SER A 346 6.45 7.62 -21.93
C SER A 346 5.00 7.55 -22.44
N PHE A 347 4.06 8.07 -21.65
CA PHE A 347 2.87 8.63 -22.27
C PHE A 347 3.32 9.94 -22.91
N GLY A 348 3.73 9.85 -24.19
CA GLY A 348 3.95 11.04 -24.99
C GLY A 348 2.70 11.92 -24.94
N ASP A 349 2.89 13.24 -24.96
CA ASP A 349 1.87 14.27 -24.73
C ASP A 349 0.63 14.22 -25.66
N SER A 350 0.49 13.22 -26.53
CA SER A 350 -0.68 13.01 -27.37
C SER A 350 -1.78 12.25 -26.61
N ALA A 351 -2.79 12.98 -26.16
CA ALA A 351 -4.05 12.40 -25.70
C ALA A 351 -4.65 11.40 -26.71
N GLU A 352 -4.38 11.52 -28.00
CA GLU A 352 -4.85 10.60 -29.05
C GLU A 352 -4.34 9.15 -28.91
N PHE A 353 -3.06 8.93 -28.56
CA PHE A 353 -2.52 7.57 -28.37
C PHE A 353 -3.21 6.82 -27.23
N LEU A 354 -3.57 7.56 -26.18
CA LEU A 354 -4.25 7.06 -24.98
C LEU A 354 -5.73 6.76 -25.19
N LEU A 355 -6.31 7.27 -26.28
CA LEU A 355 -7.68 7.01 -26.70
C LEU A 355 -7.77 5.90 -27.75
N SER A 356 -6.64 5.28 -28.11
CA SER A 356 -6.60 4.19 -29.11
C SER A 356 -7.02 2.84 -28.51
N ASN A 357 -7.66 2.00 -29.33
CA ASN A 357 -8.03 0.62 -28.97
C ASN A 357 -6.81 -0.24 -28.57
N GLU A 358 -5.59 0.16 -28.97
CA GLU A 358 -4.35 -0.55 -28.59
C GLU A 358 -4.07 -0.53 -27.09
N VAL A 359 -4.43 0.55 -26.38
CA VAL A 359 -4.17 0.70 -24.93
C VAL A 359 -5.08 -0.24 -24.14
N ALA A 360 -6.35 -0.33 -24.53
CA ALA A 360 -7.31 -1.28 -23.95
C ALA A 360 -6.89 -2.73 -24.21
N ALA A 361 -6.47 -3.05 -25.44
CA ALA A 361 -5.99 -4.37 -25.82
C ALA A 361 -4.74 -4.80 -25.02
N LYS A 362 -3.73 -3.92 -24.91
CA LYS A 362 -2.50 -4.17 -24.12
C LYS A 362 -2.80 -4.39 -22.64
N LEU A 363 -3.69 -3.59 -22.06
CA LEU A 363 -4.09 -3.74 -20.65
C LEU A 363 -4.83 -5.06 -20.41
N SER A 364 -5.74 -5.41 -21.31
CA SER A 364 -6.50 -6.66 -21.23
C SER A 364 -5.59 -7.89 -21.39
N GLU A 365 -4.67 -7.85 -22.36
CA GLU A 365 -3.67 -8.90 -22.55
C GLU A 365 -2.79 -9.07 -21.31
N TRP A 366 -2.29 -7.97 -20.73
CA TRP A 366 -1.50 -8.03 -19.51
C TRP A 366 -2.29 -8.60 -18.31
N LEU A 367 -3.56 -8.21 -18.13
CA LEU A 367 -4.42 -8.73 -17.07
C LEU A 367 -4.66 -10.24 -17.21
N ARG A 368 -4.86 -10.73 -18.43
CA ARG A 368 -5.00 -12.17 -18.75
C ARG A 368 -3.76 -12.97 -18.39
N HIS A 369 -2.58 -12.46 -18.73
CA HIS A 369 -1.32 -13.16 -18.48
C HIS A 369 -0.94 -13.14 -17.00
N THR A 370 -1.30 -12.10 -16.25
CA THR A 370 -0.88 -11.96 -14.85
C THR A 370 -1.77 -12.70 -13.84
N ARG A 371 -3.03 -13.03 -14.18
CA ARG A 371 -3.98 -13.76 -13.30
C ARG A 371 -3.96 -13.25 -11.84
N ARG A 372 -3.95 -11.93 -11.67
CA ARG A 372 -3.76 -11.24 -10.38
C ARG A 372 -5.04 -11.16 -9.54
N PHE A 373 -6.19 -11.38 -10.14
CA PHE A 373 -7.48 -11.27 -9.45
C PHE A 373 -8.11 -12.66 -9.37
N ILE A 374 -8.52 -13.04 -8.17
CA ILE A 374 -9.33 -14.24 -7.95
C ILE A 374 -10.74 -13.75 -7.67
N ASP A 375 -11.61 -13.96 -8.65
CA ASP A 375 -13.04 -13.78 -8.47
C ASP A 375 -13.62 -15.14 -8.01
N GLU A 376 -14.15 -15.16 -6.78
CA GLU A 376 -14.83 -16.33 -6.24
C GLU A 376 -16.31 -16.21 -6.60
N ARG A 377 -16.68 -16.73 -7.77
CA ARG A 377 -18.11 -16.89 -8.11
C ARG A 377 -18.80 -17.78 -7.07
N ALA A 378 -20.08 -17.52 -6.84
CA ALA A 378 -20.91 -18.30 -5.91
C ALA A 378 -21.00 -19.81 -6.25
N ASP A 379 -20.63 -20.19 -7.48
CA ASP A 379 -20.56 -21.57 -7.97
C ASP A 379 -19.18 -22.25 -7.77
N GLY A 380 -18.20 -21.55 -7.20
CA GLY A 380 -16.86 -22.08 -6.92
C GLY A 380 -15.91 -22.14 -8.13
N GLN A 381 -16.33 -21.68 -9.31
CA GLN A 381 -15.47 -21.58 -10.49
C GLN A 381 -14.61 -20.31 -10.44
N PRO A 382 -13.34 -20.34 -10.90
CA PRO A 382 -12.55 -19.12 -11.06
C PRO A 382 -13.21 -18.22 -12.11
N GLY A 383 -13.64 -17.01 -11.71
CA GLY A 383 -14.28 -16.07 -12.63
C GLY A 383 -13.35 -15.69 -13.79
N ARG A 384 -13.78 -16.03 -15.00
CA ARG A 384 -13.13 -15.64 -16.27
C ARG A 384 -13.56 -14.23 -16.71
N CYS A 385 -13.62 -13.27 -15.78
CA CYS A 385 -14.20 -11.95 -16.05
C CYS A 385 -13.52 -11.20 -17.21
N PHE A 386 -12.25 -11.52 -17.55
CA PHE A 386 -11.55 -10.93 -18.70
C PHE A 386 -11.54 -11.76 -19.98
N ASP A 387 -11.90 -13.05 -19.93
CA ASP A 387 -11.99 -13.86 -21.15
C ASP A 387 -13.29 -13.57 -21.90
N ASP A 388 -14.38 -13.35 -21.16
CA ASP A 388 -15.71 -13.08 -21.73
C ASP A 388 -15.79 -11.67 -22.37
N VAL A 389 -15.03 -10.68 -21.87
CA VAL A 389 -15.08 -9.27 -22.32
C VAL A 389 -14.42 -9.05 -23.70
N VAL A 390 -13.22 -9.58 -23.93
CA VAL A 390 -12.52 -9.35 -25.22
C VAL A 390 -13.19 -10.11 -26.36
N VAL A 391 -13.84 -11.24 -26.06
CA VAL A 391 -14.59 -11.99 -27.08
C VAL A 391 -15.82 -11.19 -27.52
N ALA A 392 -16.47 -10.44 -26.60
CA ALA A 392 -17.63 -9.60 -26.91
C ALA A 392 -17.25 -8.33 -27.70
N GLU A 393 -16.14 -7.64 -27.36
CA GLU A 393 -15.69 -6.45 -28.08
C GLU A 393 -15.19 -6.78 -29.50
N ILE A 394 -14.34 -7.81 -29.65
CA ILE A 394 -13.84 -8.25 -30.97
C ILE A 394 -14.99 -8.67 -31.89
N SER A 395 -16.02 -9.34 -31.35
CA SER A 395 -17.18 -9.75 -32.14
C SER A 395 -18.12 -8.59 -32.48
N SER A 396 -18.31 -7.61 -31.59
CA SER A 396 -19.14 -6.44 -31.85
C SER A 396 -18.53 -5.46 -32.86
N GLU A 397 -17.20 -5.32 -32.87
CA GLU A 397 -16.47 -4.44 -33.77
C GLU A 397 -16.30 -5.10 -35.16
N SER A 398 -16.08 -6.42 -35.20
CA SER A 398 -16.15 -7.21 -36.45
C SER A 398 -17.54 -7.17 -37.08
N ALA A 399 -18.61 -7.12 -36.27
CA ALA A 399 -19.97 -6.97 -36.76
C ALA A 399 -20.30 -5.55 -37.26
N ARG A 400 -19.63 -4.51 -36.75
CA ARG A 400 -19.80 -3.11 -37.22
C ARG A 400 -18.92 -2.77 -38.42
N LEU A 401 -17.81 -3.47 -38.61
CA LEU A 401 -16.92 -3.30 -39.77
C LEU A 401 -17.29 -4.24 -40.94
N GLY A 402 -18.20 -5.19 -40.71
CA GLY A 402 -18.77 -6.10 -41.71
C GLY A 402 -20.20 -5.78 -42.14
N ALA A 403 -20.76 -4.64 -41.70
CA ALA A 403 -22.05 -4.07 -42.11
C ALA A 403 -21.80 -2.69 -42.72
#